data_AF-A0A1B9NDV2-F1
#
_entry.id   AF-A0A1B9NDV2-F1
#
_cell.length_a   1.000
_cell.length_b   1.000
_cell.length_c   1.000
_cell.angle_alpha   90.00
_cell.angle_beta   90.00
_cell.angle_gamma   90.00
#
_symmetry.space_group_name_H-M   'P 1'
#
loop_
_entity.id
_entity.type
_entity.pdbx_description
1 polymer ?
#
loop_
_entity_poly.entity_id
_entity_poly.type
_entity_poly.pdbx_seq_one_letter_code
_entity_poly.pdbx_strand_id
1 'polypeptide(L)'
;MSLPPNGPSAVLPPTMTAAELTQLASTRPDLGAAVASHPNAHPELVAWLAQHGAPEARAAAARRLAGPAPAAPGAAGRGPAPAAPGAPDAPSPASPAPAPGTAASAPGTPAPAPAPGTPAPGTPAPAPARKRRRGLLIGAIAAGTVIVLGGGGAIAWSLFAPRGAATPTGAVEKLVDVVTGDNLLGALSLIAPSEAEVFSGIAESAAGIRFGDIAYDDYLADAYAAISIDAEDLVYDETTIAEGVARVGIVDGSPTIDADVEALADVLEAFARAHAETFAEYSGMDPDQIEAELERGRADLVAGIDDAFPVSIDFADEVDADGITPAQALVVDEGGWYLSPLLTLADGGLTGFAGAQRDDVIGDAVIDAVPSASAEAALDDAIAGFNAWQSTGEMEPFVERLPLAERRLLSLYGRGLSLDLPSGYEVTDHRETWVPGSGDAVFAIDAVSLAQHGLDVGSYEDGCVTARDARPSCLDELPFAAELGLDTPVGIVSEVDGGWQFSPLATLGRAIERALDGFAAAAEDGDLSELMEP
;
A
#
# COMPACT_ATOMS: atom_id res chain seq x y z
N MET A 1 -25.18 5.42 27.97
CA MET A 1 -26.42 4.90 28.62
C MET A 1 -26.17 3.42 28.90
N SER A 2 -25.93 3.03 30.16
CA SER A 2 -25.32 1.73 30.47
C SER A 2 -26.26 0.55 30.20
N LEU A 3 -25.86 -0.34 29.28
CA LEU A 3 -26.46 -1.66 29.12
C LEU A 3 -26.00 -2.59 30.27
N PRO A 4 -26.85 -3.53 30.72
CA PRO A 4 -26.52 -4.43 31.83
C PRO A 4 -25.41 -5.42 31.45
N PRO A 5 -24.54 -5.82 32.40
CA PRO A 5 -23.49 -6.80 32.12
C PRO A 5 -24.05 -8.22 32.01
N ASN A 6 -23.56 -8.94 31.01
CA ASN A 6 -23.56 -10.40 30.86
C ASN A 6 -24.92 -11.12 30.79
N GLY A 7 -25.45 -11.18 29.56
CA GLY A 7 -26.45 -12.17 29.15
C GLY A 7 -26.74 -12.08 27.64
N PRO A 8 -26.84 -13.22 26.89
CA PRO A 8 -27.00 -13.24 25.43
C PRO A 8 -28.41 -12.83 24.94
N SER A 9 -29.12 -12.02 25.71
CA SER A 9 -30.50 -11.59 25.44
C SER A 9 -30.78 -10.24 26.10
N ALA A 10 -29.95 -9.24 25.81
CA ALA A 10 -30.25 -7.85 26.16
C ALA A 10 -31.34 -7.31 25.22
N VAL A 11 -32.37 -6.68 25.80
CA VAL A 11 -33.39 -5.96 25.02
C VAL A 11 -32.82 -4.59 24.65
N LEU A 12 -32.50 -4.40 23.38
CA LEU A 12 -31.92 -3.15 22.86
C LEU A 12 -32.97 -2.02 22.83
N PRO A 13 -32.59 -0.75 23.07
CA PRO A 13 -33.53 0.37 23.04
C PRO A 13 -34.10 0.57 21.63
N PRO A 14 -35.43 0.70 21.43
CA PRO A 14 -36.03 0.87 20.09
C PRO A 14 -35.65 2.18 19.39
N THR A 15 -35.04 3.11 20.12
CA THR A 15 -34.52 4.41 19.63
C THR A 15 -33.09 4.34 19.11
N MET A 16 -32.39 3.21 19.29
CA MET A 16 -31.01 3.04 18.82
C MET A 16 -30.93 3.16 17.30
N THR A 17 -29.98 3.95 16.80
CA THR A 17 -29.78 4.26 15.39
C THR A 17 -29.16 3.09 14.63
N ALA A 18 -29.23 3.13 13.29
CA ALA A 18 -28.63 2.11 12.44
C ALA A 18 -27.09 2.03 12.58
N ALA A 19 -26.44 3.17 12.83
CA ALA A 19 -24.99 3.25 13.07
C ALA A 19 -24.61 2.60 14.41
N GLU A 20 -25.27 2.98 15.51
CA GLU A 20 -25.07 2.37 16.83
C GLU A 20 -25.31 0.85 16.82
N LEU A 21 -26.32 0.37 16.07
CA LEU A 21 -26.58 -1.06 15.92
C LEU A 21 -25.48 -1.81 15.14
N THR A 22 -24.82 -1.13 14.20
CA THR A 22 -23.70 -1.67 13.43
C THR A 22 -22.45 -1.76 14.32
N GLN A 23 -22.13 -0.67 15.03
CA GLN A 23 -21.04 -0.64 16.00
C GLN A 23 -21.24 -1.64 17.14
N LEU A 24 -22.50 -1.87 17.57
CA LEU A 24 -22.80 -2.87 18.59
C LEU A 24 -22.66 -4.31 18.05
N ALA A 25 -22.89 -4.54 16.76
CA ALA A 25 -22.71 -5.86 16.16
C ALA A 25 -21.23 -6.27 16.04
N SER A 26 -20.33 -5.30 15.81
CA SER A 26 -18.88 -5.54 15.78
C SER A 26 -18.28 -5.64 17.19
N THR A 27 -18.58 -4.68 18.07
CA THR A 27 -18.01 -4.63 19.43
C THR A 27 -18.62 -5.65 20.39
N ARG A 28 -19.85 -6.13 20.14
CA ARG A 28 -20.58 -7.09 20.99
C ARG A 28 -21.27 -8.19 20.18
N PRO A 29 -20.50 -9.16 19.62
CA PRO A 29 -21.06 -10.28 18.86
C PRO A 29 -22.09 -11.13 19.63
N ASP A 30 -22.01 -11.17 20.97
CA ASP A 30 -22.96 -11.82 21.87
C ASP A 30 -24.38 -11.20 21.81
N LEU A 31 -24.50 -9.97 21.35
CA LEU A 31 -25.77 -9.27 21.16
C LEU A 31 -26.31 -9.38 19.72
N GLY A 32 -25.62 -10.09 18.82
CA GLY A 32 -25.97 -10.16 17.40
C GLY A 32 -27.39 -10.65 17.10
N ALA A 33 -27.98 -11.51 17.94
CA ALA A 33 -29.38 -11.95 17.81
C ALA A 33 -30.40 -10.83 18.15
N ALA A 34 -30.06 -9.96 19.10
CA ALA A 34 -30.85 -8.79 19.45
C ALA A 34 -30.73 -7.70 18.37
N VAL A 35 -29.53 -7.50 17.80
CA VAL A 35 -29.32 -6.60 16.66
C VAL A 35 -30.09 -7.09 15.43
N ALA A 36 -29.97 -8.38 15.08
CA ALA A 36 -30.68 -8.99 13.95
C ALA A 36 -32.21 -8.83 14.01
N SER A 37 -32.77 -8.71 15.22
CA SER A 37 -34.22 -8.54 15.44
C SER A 37 -34.65 -7.09 15.68
N HIS A 38 -33.73 -6.12 15.72
CA HIS A 38 -34.04 -4.72 16.03
C HIS A 38 -34.65 -3.97 14.83
N PRO A 39 -35.77 -3.22 14.98
CA PRO A 39 -36.45 -2.59 13.85
C PRO A 39 -35.58 -1.64 13.01
N ASN A 40 -34.62 -0.93 13.62
CA ASN A 40 -33.75 0.03 12.93
C ASN A 40 -32.47 -0.62 12.36
N ALA A 41 -32.26 -1.93 12.58
CA ALA A 41 -31.18 -2.65 11.90
C ALA A 41 -31.48 -2.70 10.40
N HIS A 42 -30.58 -2.15 9.58
CA HIS A 42 -30.75 -2.02 8.15
C HIS A 42 -30.61 -3.39 7.44
N PRO A 43 -31.16 -3.57 6.22
CA PRO A 43 -31.22 -4.88 5.55
C PRO A 43 -29.87 -5.57 5.39
N GLU A 44 -28.82 -4.82 5.02
CA GLU A 44 -27.47 -5.36 4.82
C GLU A 44 -26.85 -5.92 6.11
N LEU A 45 -26.96 -5.22 7.26
CA LEU A 45 -26.55 -5.74 8.57
C LEU A 45 -27.28 -7.03 8.94
N VAL A 46 -28.57 -7.16 8.58
CA VAL A 46 -29.30 -8.42 8.79
C VAL A 46 -28.79 -9.51 7.82
N ALA A 47 -28.53 -9.19 6.55
CA ALA A 47 -27.93 -10.11 5.58
C ALA A 47 -26.52 -10.58 6.00
N TRP A 48 -25.73 -9.70 6.61
CA TRP A 48 -24.43 -10.01 7.19
C TRP A 48 -24.55 -10.92 8.41
N LEU A 49 -25.42 -10.60 9.37
CA LEU A 49 -25.65 -11.44 10.55
C LEU A 49 -26.14 -12.85 10.18
N ALA A 50 -26.88 -13.01 9.07
CA ALA A 50 -27.30 -14.32 8.53
C ALA A 50 -26.15 -15.18 8.00
N GLN A 51 -25.04 -14.57 7.56
CA GLN A 51 -23.90 -15.23 6.94
C GLN A 51 -22.72 -15.38 7.91
N HIS A 52 -22.39 -14.34 8.67
CA HIS A 52 -21.15 -14.24 9.46
C HIS A 52 -21.37 -14.20 10.99
N GLY A 53 -22.60 -13.95 11.45
CA GLY A 53 -22.89 -13.84 12.88
C GLY A 53 -22.69 -15.14 13.68
N ALA A 54 -22.71 -15.02 15.01
CA ALA A 54 -22.83 -16.17 15.91
C ALA A 54 -24.09 -17.01 15.57
N PRO A 55 -24.16 -18.32 15.91
CA PRO A 55 -25.25 -19.20 15.49
C PRO A 55 -26.66 -18.69 15.79
N GLU A 56 -26.85 -18.02 16.93
CA GLU A 56 -28.14 -17.41 17.31
C GLU A 56 -28.47 -16.16 16.48
N ALA A 57 -27.46 -15.35 16.16
CA ALA A 57 -27.59 -14.19 15.29
C ALA A 57 -27.94 -14.60 13.85
N ARG A 58 -27.26 -15.63 13.32
CA ARG A 58 -27.58 -16.25 12.02
C ARG A 58 -29.03 -16.73 11.98
N ALA A 59 -29.47 -17.44 13.02
CA ALA A 59 -30.84 -17.94 13.12
C ALA A 59 -31.89 -16.81 13.23
N ALA A 60 -31.62 -15.73 13.96
CA ALA A 60 -32.49 -14.57 14.07
C ALA A 60 -32.59 -13.80 12.74
N ALA A 61 -31.45 -13.57 12.10
CA ALA A 61 -31.34 -12.86 10.83
C ALA A 61 -32.01 -13.62 9.67
N ALA A 62 -31.74 -14.93 9.54
CA ALA A 62 -32.38 -15.77 8.52
C ALA A 62 -33.92 -15.77 8.64
N ARG A 63 -34.47 -15.76 9.86
CA ARG A 63 -35.93 -15.62 10.09
C ARG A 63 -36.48 -14.28 9.64
N ARG A 64 -35.71 -13.20 9.79
CA ARG A 64 -36.11 -11.85 9.35
C ARG A 64 -36.07 -11.71 7.83
N LEU A 65 -35.05 -12.27 7.17
CA LEU A 65 -34.88 -12.23 5.71
C LEU A 65 -35.88 -13.13 4.97
N ALA A 66 -36.22 -14.29 5.54
CA ALA A 66 -37.22 -15.20 4.95
C ALA A 66 -38.66 -14.62 4.93
N GLY A 67 -38.92 -13.61 5.76
CA GLY A 67 -40.25 -13.01 5.93
C GLY A 67 -41.31 -14.00 6.47
N PRO A 68 -42.60 -13.58 6.52
CA PRO A 68 -43.69 -14.51 6.80
C PRO A 68 -43.85 -15.49 5.64
N ALA A 69 -43.63 -16.78 5.90
CA ALA A 69 -43.62 -17.81 4.86
C ALA A 69 -44.96 -17.88 4.09
N PRO A 70 -44.96 -17.83 2.74
CA PRO A 70 -46.16 -18.03 1.94
C PRO A 70 -46.61 -19.50 1.96
N ALA A 71 -47.92 -19.71 2.02
CA ALA A 71 -48.50 -21.06 1.94
C ALA A 71 -48.25 -21.70 0.56
N ALA A 72 -47.98 -23.02 0.56
CA ALA A 72 -47.53 -23.75 -0.63
C ALA A 72 -48.54 -23.70 -1.82
N PRO A 73 -48.07 -23.58 -3.08
CA PRO A 73 -48.94 -23.58 -4.24
C PRO A 73 -49.36 -25.00 -4.68
N GLY A 74 -50.65 -25.16 -4.97
CA GLY A 74 -51.21 -26.37 -5.58
C GLY A 74 -50.99 -26.46 -7.10
N ALA A 75 -51.12 -27.66 -7.66
CA ALA A 75 -50.73 -27.98 -9.04
C ALA A 75 -51.79 -27.71 -10.11
N ALA A 76 -51.40 -27.00 -11.19
CA ALA A 76 -51.91 -27.05 -12.59
C ALA A 76 -51.07 -26.04 -13.42
N GLY A 77 -50.81 -26.16 -14.73
CA GLY A 77 -51.16 -27.14 -15.77
C GLY A 77 -50.23 -26.98 -17.00
N ARG A 78 -50.42 -27.74 -18.10
CA ARG A 78 -49.44 -27.90 -19.20
C ARG A 78 -49.71 -27.11 -20.50
N GLY A 79 -48.62 -26.60 -21.10
CA GLY A 79 -48.32 -26.59 -22.55
C GLY A 79 -48.72 -25.36 -23.38
N PRO A 80 -48.33 -25.25 -24.69
CA PRO A 80 -47.22 -25.93 -25.40
C PRO A 80 -46.32 -24.98 -26.26
N ALA A 81 -45.24 -25.49 -26.86
CA ALA A 81 -44.27 -24.75 -27.72
C ALA A 81 -44.61 -24.74 -29.23
N PRO A 82 -44.09 -23.76 -30.00
CA PRO A 82 -43.07 -23.99 -31.08
C PRO A 82 -42.10 -22.78 -31.29
N ALA A 83 -41.11 -22.71 -32.21
CA ALA A 83 -40.16 -23.65 -32.86
C ALA A 83 -39.07 -22.82 -33.64
N ALA A 84 -37.98 -23.43 -34.15
CA ALA A 84 -36.90 -22.78 -34.95
C ALA A 84 -36.95 -23.16 -36.47
N PRO A 85 -36.36 -22.37 -37.40
CA PRO A 85 -34.93 -22.48 -37.84
C PRO A 85 -34.28 -21.08 -38.14
N GLY A 86 -33.05 -20.89 -38.66
CA GLY A 86 -31.93 -21.76 -39.12
C GLY A 86 -30.76 -20.96 -39.77
N ALA A 87 -29.72 -21.64 -40.29
CA ALA A 87 -28.54 -21.12 -41.02
C ALA A 87 -28.09 -22.15 -42.11
N PRO A 88 -27.02 -22.01 -42.94
CA PRO A 88 -25.96 -20.97 -43.07
C PRO A 88 -25.65 -20.53 -44.54
N ASP A 89 -24.54 -19.78 -44.80
CA ASP A 89 -23.49 -20.08 -45.83
C ASP A 89 -22.44 -18.96 -46.07
N ALA A 90 -21.25 -19.36 -46.57
CA ALA A 90 -20.10 -18.57 -47.09
C ALA A 90 -19.49 -19.38 -48.30
N PRO A 91 -18.38 -19.02 -49.05
CA PRO A 91 -17.35 -17.95 -48.88
C PRO A 91 -16.74 -17.28 -50.17
N SER A 92 -15.85 -16.26 -49.98
CA SER A 92 -14.66 -15.82 -50.83
C SER A 92 -14.82 -15.39 -52.33
N PRO A 93 -13.82 -14.82 -53.08
CA PRO A 93 -12.41 -14.42 -52.74
C PRO A 93 -11.82 -13.07 -53.31
N ALA A 94 -10.65 -12.65 -52.74
CA ALA A 94 -9.41 -12.02 -53.31
C ALA A 94 -9.34 -10.75 -54.25
N SER A 95 -8.51 -9.76 -53.83
CA SER A 95 -7.41 -8.96 -54.50
C SER A 95 -7.51 -8.39 -55.95
N PRO A 96 -6.72 -7.35 -56.40
CA PRO A 96 -5.39 -6.89 -55.92
C PRO A 96 -5.11 -5.35 -55.91
N ALA A 97 -3.85 -4.97 -55.60
CA ALA A 97 -3.29 -3.59 -55.66
C ALA A 97 -2.64 -3.22 -57.02
N PRO A 98 -2.23 -1.94 -57.21
CA PRO A 98 -0.84 -1.65 -57.63
C PRO A 98 -0.19 -0.40 -56.98
N ALA A 99 1.14 -0.30 -57.09
CA ALA A 99 2.03 0.78 -56.61
C ALA A 99 2.56 1.64 -57.81
N PRO A 100 3.75 2.31 -57.84
CA PRO A 100 4.67 2.82 -56.80
C PRO A 100 5.24 4.26 -57.07
N GLY A 101 6.09 4.78 -56.16
CA GLY A 101 7.14 5.79 -56.46
C GLY A 101 7.32 6.88 -55.37
N THR A 102 8.49 7.48 -55.12
CA THR A 102 9.88 7.33 -55.62
C THR A 102 10.85 7.94 -54.59
N ALA A 103 12.11 7.48 -54.53
CA ALA A 103 13.10 7.88 -53.51
C ALA A 103 13.91 9.16 -53.85
N ALA A 104 14.30 9.91 -52.81
CA ALA A 104 15.46 10.82 -52.66
C ALA A 104 15.35 11.55 -51.31
N SER A 105 16.37 12.06 -50.60
CA SER A 105 17.82 11.79 -50.53
C SER A 105 18.35 12.51 -49.27
N ALA A 106 19.27 11.88 -48.51
CA ALA A 106 19.96 12.57 -47.41
C ALA A 106 21.03 13.56 -47.92
N PRO A 107 21.37 14.59 -47.14
CA PRO A 107 22.80 14.79 -46.84
C PRO A 107 23.14 15.41 -45.46
N GLY A 108 24.20 14.88 -44.83
CA GLY A 108 25.31 15.71 -44.34
C GLY A 108 25.32 16.18 -42.88
N THR A 109 26.05 15.44 -42.03
CA THR A 109 26.61 15.94 -40.75
C THR A 109 27.79 16.91 -40.97
N PRO A 110 27.90 17.99 -40.17
CA PRO A 110 29.14 18.72 -39.97
C PRO A 110 29.83 18.34 -38.64
N ALA A 111 31.16 18.17 -38.66
CA ALA A 111 31.99 17.94 -37.47
C ALA A 111 32.29 19.26 -36.71
N PRO A 112 32.66 19.21 -35.41
CA PRO A 112 32.84 20.41 -34.59
C PRO A 112 34.15 21.18 -34.87
N ALA A 113 34.13 22.48 -34.57
CA ALA A 113 35.26 23.41 -34.70
C ALA A 113 35.56 24.11 -33.34
N PRO A 114 36.77 24.67 -33.14
CA PRO A 114 37.40 24.69 -31.81
C PRO A 114 37.10 25.93 -30.93
N ALA A 115 37.37 25.76 -29.63
CA ALA A 115 37.14 26.77 -28.58
C ALA A 115 38.11 27.98 -28.62
N PRO A 116 37.61 29.21 -28.33
CA PRO A 116 38.41 30.35 -27.89
C PRO A 116 38.70 30.31 -26.38
N GLY A 117 39.81 30.89 -25.94
CA GLY A 117 40.30 30.81 -24.56
C GLY A 117 39.73 31.83 -23.55
N THR A 118 39.77 31.40 -22.28
CA THR A 118 39.75 32.13 -20.99
C THR A 118 39.50 33.65 -20.93
N PRO A 119 38.68 34.06 -19.96
CA PRO A 119 39.24 34.75 -18.79
C PRO A 119 38.84 34.10 -17.45
N ALA A 120 39.66 34.30 -16.42
CA ALA A 120 39.41 33.74 -15.08
C ALA A 120 38.44 34.61 -14.25
N PRO A 121 37.37 34.04 -13.67
CA PRO A 121 36.70 34.57 -12.47
C PRO A 121 37.53 34.16 -11.24
N GLY A 122 37.82 35.00 -10.25
CA GLY A 122 36.90 35.97 -9.66
C GLY A 122 36.19 35.28 -8.49
N THR A 123 36.72 35.45 -7.27
CA THR A 123 36.17 34.83 -6.06
C THR A 123 34.66 35.12 -5.94
N PRO A 124 33.80 34.10 -5.78
CA PRO A 124 32.38 34.35 -5.58
C PRO A 124 32.16 35.22 -4.34
N ALA A 125 31.34 36.26 -4.49
CA ALA A 125 30.82 36.97 -3.33
C ALA A 125 30.01 35.98 -2.46
N PRO A 126 30.04 36.10 -1.12
CA PRO A 126 29.26 35.22 -0.26
C PRO A 126 27.77 35.37 -0.60
N ALA A 127 27.12 34.24 -0.91
CA ALA A 127 25.69 34.21 -1.14
C ALA A 127 24.94 34.72 0.11
N PRO A 128 23.80 35.42 -0.03
CA PRO A 128 22.99 35.80 1.11
C PRO A 128 22.57 34.56 1.89
N ALA A 129 22.81 34.54 3.19
CA ALA A 129 22.49 33.40 4.04
C ALA A 129 20.98 33.14 3.99
N ARG A 130 20.57 32.03 3.36
CA ARG A 130 19.18 31.55 3.42
C ARG A 130 18.82 31.35 4.90
N LYS A 131 17.76 32.04 5.35
CA LYS A 131 17.23 31.94 6.71
C LYS A 131 16.89 30.45 6.96
N ARG A 132 17.58 29.79 7.90
CA ARG A 132 17.33 28.38 8.22
C ARG A 132 15.90 28.23 8.73
N ARG A 133 14.99 27.72 7.89
CA ARG A 133 13.58 27.44 8.22
C ARG A 133 13.50 26.23 9.17
N ARG A 134 13.85 26.41 10.44
CA ARG A 134 13.78 25.34 11.45
C ARG A 134 12.34 24.87 11.70
N GLY A 135 11.36 25.78 11.65
CA GLY A 135 9.93 25.43 11.77
C GLY A 135 9.42 24.50 10.66
N LEU A 136 10.01 24.54 9.45
CA LEU A 136 9.60 23.66 8.36
C LEU A 136 9.88 22.17 8.65
N LEU A 137 10.88 21.87 9.49
CA LEU A 137 11.18 20.49 9.87
C LEU A 137 10.20 19.94 10.93
N ILE A 138 9.65 20.80 11.78
CA ILE A 138 8.64 20.42 12.79
C ILE A 138 7.27 20.29 12.10
N GLY A 139 6.90 21.25 11.25
CA GLY A 139 5.73 21.15 10.38
C GLY A 139 5.79 19.93 9.44
N ALA A 140 6.96 19.55 8.93
CA ALA A 140 7.12 18.33 8.13
C ALA A 140 7.08 17.02 8.94
N ILE A 141 7.30 17.05 10.26
CA ILE A 141 7.08 15.88 11.13
C ILE A 141 5.59 15.76 11.43
N ALA A 142 4.90 16.86 11.74
CA ALA A 142 3.44 16.85 11.95
C ALA A 142 2.66 16.47 10.67
N ALA A 143 2.99 17.07 9.52
CA ALA A 143 2.33 16.78 8.25
C ALA A 143 2.84 15.49 7.57
N GLY A 144 4.12 15.13 7.73
CA GLY A 144 4.70 13.93 7.12
C GLY A 144 4.27 12.63 7.79
N THR A 145 3.98 12.66 9.10
CA THR A 145 3.42 11.52 9.83
C THR A 145 2.03 11.17 9.31
N VAL A 146 1.20 12.18 8.98
CA VAL A 146 -0.18 11.98 8.50
C VAL A 146 -0.26 11.40 7.07
N ILE A 147 0.74 11.65 6.21
CA ILE A 147 0.73 11.18 4.81
C ILE A 147 1.08 9.68 4.67
N VAL A 148 1.72 9.08 5.68
CA VAL A 148 2.23 7.68 5.59
C VAL A 148 1.36 6.67 6.35
N LEU A 149 0.48 7.12 7.25
CA LEU A 149 0.00 6.28 8.36
C LEU A 149 -1.53 6.18 8.46
N GLY A 150 -2.14 5.50 7.49
CA GLY A 150 -3.49 4.94 7.60
C GLY A 150 -3.52 3.63 8.40
N GLY A 151 -3.01 3.64 9.63
CA GLY A 151 -3.02 2.47 10.51
C GLY A 151 -4.41 2.17 11.05
N GLY A 152 -4.99 1.02 10.68
CA GLY A 152 -6.19 0.47 11.30
C GLY A 152 -7.27 -0.04 10.32
N GLY A 153 -7.69 -1.30 10.50
CA GLY A 153 -9.05 -1.73 10.13
C GLY A 153 -9.24 -2.53 8.84
N ALA A 154 -8.52 -3.65 8.63
CA ALA A 154 -8.79 -4.59 7.53
C ALA A 154 -10.23 -5.15 7.49
N ILE A 155 -10.95 -5.13 8.61
CA ILE A 155 -12.38 -5.50 8.68
C ILE A 155 -13.27 -4.57 7.83
N ALA A 156 -12.85 -3.33 7.54
CA ALA A 156 -13.58 -2.41 6.66
C ALA A 156 -13.44 -2.77 5.17
N TRP A 157 -12.26 -3.24 4.75
CA TRP A 157 -11.91 -3.44 3.33
C TRP A 157 -12.83 -4.46 2.63
N SER A 158 -13.06 -5.62 3.26
CA SER A 158 -13.93 -6.68 2.71
C SER A 158 -15.44 -6.41 2.80
N LEU A 159 -15.87 -5.44 3.63
CA LEU A 159 -17.28 -5.13 3.86
C LEU A 159 -17.76 -3.87 3.12
N PHE A 160 -16.85 -2.99 2.72
CA PHE A 160 -17.16 -1.69 2.13
C PHE A 160 -16.26 -1.33 0.95
N ALA A 161 -15.77 -2.29 0.16
CA ALA A 161 -15.07 -2.03 -1.11
C ALA A 161 -15.84 -0.94 -1.91
N PRO A 162 -15.34 0.32 -1.93
CA PRO A 162 -16.06 1.38 -2.60
C PRO A 162 -15.98 1.07 -4.08
N ARG A 163 -17.01 1.44 -4.83
CA ARG A 163 -16.76 1.63 -6.25
C ARG A 163 -15.72 2.74 -6.35
N GLY A 164 -14.60 2.45 -7.03
CA GLY A 164 -13.62 3.45 -7.43
C GLY A 164 -14.30 4.67 -8.04
N ALA A 165 -13.63 5.81 -8.02
CA ALA A 165 -14.19 7.03 -8.59
C ALA A 165 -14.55 6.84 -10.07
N ALA A 166 -15.49 7.65 -10.56
CA ALA A 166 -15.91 7.59 -11.96
C ALA A 166 -14.87 8.17 -12.93
N THR A 167 -13.91 8.94 -12.41
CA THR A 167 -12.83 9.62 -13.13
C THR A 167 -11.53 9.55 -12.32
N PRO A 168 -10.36 9.73 -12.95
CA PRO A 168 -9.08 9.82 -12.23
C PRO A 168 -9.07 10.94 -11.19
N THR A 169 -9.46 12.17 -11.56
CA THR A 169 -9.57 13.30 -10.62
C THR A 169 -10.45 12.96 -9.42
N GLY A 170 -11.58 12.29 -9.64
CA GLY A 170 -12.51 11.91 -8.58
C GLY A 170 -11.96 10.93 -7.54
N ALA A 171 -10.84 10.24 -7.83
CA ALA A 171 -10.15 9.40 -6.85
C ALA A 171 -9.31 10.25 -5.89
N VAL A 172 -8.73 11.35 -6.37
CA VAL A 172 -8.00 12.32 -5.55
C VAL A 172 -8.95 13.28 -4.83
N GLU A 173 -10.07 13.69 -5.44
CA GLU A 173 -11.13 14.43 -4.75
C GLU A 173 -11.62 13.65 -3.50
N LYS A 174 -11.88 12.34 -3.64
CA LYS A 174 -12.22 11.47 -2.50
C LYS A 174 -11.11 11.40 -1.43
N LEU A 175 -9.83 11.49 -1.82
CA LEU A 175 -8.73 11.53 -0.85
C LEU A 175 -8.76 12.85 -0.07
N VAL A 176 -8.99 13.97 -0.75
CA VAL A 176 -9.17 15.29 -0.11
C VAL A 176 -10.38 15.27 0.82
N ASP A 177 -11.53 14.72 0.40
CA ASP A 177 -12.74 14.56 1.23
C ASP A 177 -12.46 13.73 2.51
N VAL A 178 -11.59 12.72 2.42
CA VAL A 178 -11.17 11.88 3.56
C VAL A 178 -10.21 12.62 4.49
N VAL A 179 -9.23 13.35 3.94
CA VAL A 179 -8.16 14.05 4.68
C VAL A 179 -8.63 15.38 5.30
N THR A 180 -9.69 15.98 4.76
CA THR A 180 -10.38 17.15 5.33
C THR A 180 -11.54 16.77 6.26
N GLY A 181 -11.86 15.48 6.36
CA GLY A 181 -12.98 14.96 7.14
C GLY A 181 -12.57 14.05 8.31
N ASP A 182 -13.55 13.73 9.17
CA ASP A 182 -13.39 12.91 10.38
C ASP A 182 -13.27 11.38 10.11
N ASN A 183 -12.77 10.95 8.94
CA ASN A 183 -12.86 9.54 8.51
C ASN A 183 -11.59 8.99 7.84
N LEU A 184 -10.45 9.08 8.54
CA LEU A 184 -9.15 8.55 8.08
C LEU A 184 -9.20 7.05 7.73
N LEU A 185 -10.01 6.24 8.44
CA LEU A 185 -10.23 4.82 8.14
C LEU A 185 -10.86 4.57 6.76
N GLY A 186 -11.44 5.61 6.14
CA GLY A 186 -11.89 5.60 4.76
C GLY A 186 -10.75 5.59 3.74
N ALA A 187 -9.53 6.03 4.09
CA ALA A 187 -8.41 6.15 3.16
C ALA A 187 -7.96 4.81 2.57
N LEU A 188 -7.90 3.75 3.40
CA LEU A 188 -7.56 2.39 2.95
C LEU A 188 -8.55 1.86 1.88
N SER A 189 -9.80 2.31 1.93
CA SER A 189 -10.83 1.93 0.95
C SER A 189 -10.64 2.61 -0.42
N LEU A 190 -9.79 3.63 -0.52
CA LEU A 190 -9.43 4.30 -1.77
C LEU A 190 -8.24 3.65 -2.48
N ILE A 191 -7.48 2.78 -1.80
CA ILE A 191 -6.33 2.06 -2.38
C ILE A 191 -6.82 1.04 -3.42
N ALA A 192 -6.05 0.88 -4.50
CA ALA A 192 -6.31 -0.09 -5.55
C ALA A 192 -6.46 -1.51 -4.98
N PRO A 193 -7.50 -2.27 -5.38
CA PRO A 193 -7.70 -3.65 -4.94
C PRO A 193 -6.44 -4.54 -5.06
N SER A 194 -5.66 -4.38 -6.14
CA SER A 194 -4.40 -5.14 -6.33
C SER A 194 -3.26 -4.78 -5.36
N GLU A 195 -3.32 -3.63 -4.69
CA GLU A 195 -2.30 -3.18 -3.73
C GLU A 195 -2.78 -3.29 -2.28
N ALA A 196 -4.09 -3.16 -2.05
CA ALA A 196 -4.67 -3.02 -0.72
C ALA A 196 -4.48 -4.26 0.17
N GLU A 197 -4.36 -5.47 -0.38
CA GLU A 197 -4.08 -6.69 0.40
C GLU A 197 -2.77 -6.56 1.19
N VAL A 198 -1.67 -6.21 0.52
CA VAL A 198 -0.34 -6.05 1.13
C VAL A 198 -0.32 -4.91 2.14
N PHE A 199 -0.93 -3.76 1.81
CA PHE A 199 -1.02 -2.66 2.76
C PHE A 199 -1.91 -2.99 3.96
N SER A 200 -2.96 -3.82 3.79
CA SER A 200 -3.84 -4.21 4.89
C SER A 200 -3.16 -5.14 5.90
N GLY A 201 -2.40 -6.14 5.43
CA GLY A 201 -1.62 -7.03 6.32
C GLY A 201 -0.58 -6.27 7.14
N ILE A 202 0.19 -5.39 6.48
CA ILE A 202 1.17 -4.51 7.17
C ILE A 202 0.45 -3.60 8.20
N ALA A 203 -0.71 -3.04 7.86
CA ALA A 203 -1.47 -2.18 8.76
C ALA A 203 -2.10 -2.94 9.94
N GLU A 204 -2.48 -4.21 9.76
CA GLU A 204 -2.93 -5.11 10.85
C GLU A 204 -1.80 -5.41 11.82
N SER A 205 -0.63 -5.86 11.34
CA SER A 205 0.54 -6.10 12.19
C SER A 205 1.01 -4.83 12.89
N ALA A 206 1.04 -3.68 12.18
CA ALA A 206 1.41 -2.40 12.77
C ALA A 206 0.42 -1.92 13.86
N ALA A 207 -0.87 -2.23 13.75
CA ALA A 207 -1.86 -1.93 14.79
C ALA A 207 -1.68 -2.80 16.05
N GLY A 208 -0.96 -3.92 15.96
CA GLY A 208 -0.52 -4.71 17.11
C GLY A 208 0.60 -4.04 17.92
N ILE A 209 1.29 -3.03 17.37
CA ILE A 209 2.42 -2.38 18.03
C ILE A 209 1.94 -1.47 19.17
N ARG A 210 2.60 -1.62 20.32
CA ARG A 210 2.36 -0.83 21.52
C ARG A 210 3.66 -0.21 22.01
N PHE A 211 3.57 1.04 22.46
CA PHE A 211 4.65 1.72 23.18
C PHE A 211 4.14 1.97 24.60
N GLY A 212 4.56 1.13 25.54
CA GLY A 212 3.99 1.09 26.90
C GLY A 212 2.46 0.91 26.87
N ASP A 213 1.73 1.83 27.50
CA ASP A 213 0.26 1.82 27.55
C ASP A 213 -0.41 2.35 26.25
N ILE A 214 0.35 2.87 25.28
CA ILE A 214 -0.17 3.51 24.06
C ILE A 214 -0.21 2.49 22.90
N ALA A 215 -1.39 2.31 22.29
CA ALA A 215 -1.52 1.60 21.02
C ALA A 215 -1.13 2.51 19.85
N TYR A 216 -0.49 1.97 18.81
CA TYR A 216 -0.02 2.77 17.69
C TYR A 216 -1.17 3.36 16.85
N ASP A 217 -2.29 2.66 16.73
CA ASP A 217 -3.51 3.13 16.06
C ASP A 217 -4.22 4.24 16.84
N ASP A 218 -4.35 4.10 18.17
CA ASP A 218 -4.86 5.16 19.05
C ASP A 218 -4.01 6.44 18.93
N TYR A 219 -2.67 6.33 18.96
CA TYR A 219 -1.76 7.46 18.78
C TYR A 219 -1.99 8.19 17.44
N LEU A 220 -2.16 7.46 16.34
CA LEU A 220 -2.41 8.04 15.02
C LEU A 220 -3.79 8.69 14.93
N ALA A 221 -4.81 8.07 15.52
CA ALA A 221 -6.17 8.61 15.56
C ALA A 221 -6.23 9.92 16.35
N ASP A 222 -5.61 9.97 17.53
CA ASP A 222 -5.57 11.17 18.38
C ASP A 222 -4.69 12.27 17.76
N ALA A 223 -3.54 11.93 17.16
CA ALA A 223 -2.70 12.90 16.45
C ALA A 223 -3.40 13.52 15.24
N TYR A 224 -4.15 12.71 14.48
CA TYR A 224 -4.97 13.19 13.36
C TYR A 224 -6.13 14.07 13.85
N ALA A 225 -6.83 13.68 14.92
CA ALA A 225 -7.93 14.46 15.49
C ALA A 225 -7.49 15.83 16.06
N ALA A 226 -6.20 16.00 16.37
CA ALA A 226 -5.61 17.27 16.77
C ALA A 226 -5.20 18.17 15.58
N ILE A 227 -5.29 17.69 14.34
CA ILE A 227 -4.97 18.43 13.12
C ILE A 227 -6.26 18.68 12.33
N SER A 228 -6.38 19.86 11.73
CA SER A 228 -7.48 20.22 10.84
C SER A 228 -6.93 20.73 9.51
N ILE A 229 -7.57 20.33 8.41
CA ILE A 229 -7.14 20.67 7.05
C ILE A 229 -8.33 21.29 6.34
N ASP A 230 -8.20 22.57 6.00
CA ASP A 230 -9.15 23.33 5.19
C ASP A 230 -8.61 23.37 3.76
N ALA A 231 -9.35 22.82 2.80
CA ALA A 231 -8.94 22.75 1.39
C ALA A 231 -10.15 22.99 0.46
N GLU A 232 -10.45 24.26 0.23
CA GLU A 232 -11.50 24.69 -0.72
C GLU A 232 -10.90 25.07 -2.09
N ASP A 233 -11.74 25.05 -3.14
CA ASP A 233 -11.46 25.55 -4.50
C ASP A 233 -10.15 25.04 -5.17
N LEU A 234 -9.72 23.82 -4.83
CA LEU A 234 -8.56 23.16 -5.44
C LEU A 234 -8.75 22.95 -6.96
N VAL A 235 -7.67 23.17 -7.72
CA VAL A 235 -7.62 22.88 -9.17
C VAL A 235 -6.71 21.71 -9.44
N TYR A 236 -7.19 20.77 -10.25
CA TYR A 236 -6.47 19.56 -10.61
C TYR A 236 -6.01 19.58 -12.07
N ASP A 237 -4.82 19.04 -12.32
CA ASP A 237 -4.38 18.59 -13.64
C ASP A 237 -4.42 17.07 -13.72
N GLU A 238 -4.81 16.53 -14.87
CA GLU A 238 -4.88 15.09 -15.14
C GLU A 238 -4.04 14.76 -16.37
N THR A 239 -3.01 13.93 -16.18
CA THR A 239 -2.14 13.43 -17.25
C THR A 239 -2.27 11.91 -17.34
N THR A 240 -2.78 11.39 -18.46
CA THR A 240 -2.81 9.94 -18.73
C THR A 240 -1.38 9.42 -18.93
N ILE A 241 -1.02 8.34 -18.23
CA ILE A 241 0.29 7.69 -18.33
C ILE A 241 0.21 6.45 -19.25
N ALA A 242 -0.81 5.63 -19.05
CA ALA A 242 -1.09 4.43 -19.84
C ALA A 242 -2.60 4.14 -19.86
N GLU A 243 -3.04 3.12 -20.60
CA GLU A 243 -4.43 2.66 -20.50
C GLU A 243 -4.74 2.23 -19.05
N GLY A 244 -5.81 2.81 -18.48
CA GLY A 244 -6.19 2.57 -17.08
C GLY A 244 -5.25 3.15 -16.02
N VAL A 245 -4.30 4.03 -16.37
CA VAL A 245 -3.38 4.67 -15.40
C VAL A 245 -3.21 6.16 -15.70
N ALA A 246 -3.43 7.00 -14.69
CA ALA A 246 -3.30 8.45 -14.79
C ALA A 246 -2.58 9.03 -13.57
N ARG A 247 -1.92 10.17 -13.79
CA ARG A 247 -1.32 11.04 -12.77
C ARG A 247 -2.28 12.21 -12.57
N VAL A 248 -2.65 12.49 -11.32
CA VAL A 248 -3.50 13.61 -10.95
C VAL A 248 -2.74 14.49 -9.97
N GLY A 249 -2.51 15.75 -10.33
CA GLY A 249 -1.80 16.73 -9.51
C GLY A 249 -2.72 17.88 -9.09
N ILE A 250 -2.51 18.42 -7.90
CA ILE A 250 -3.13 19.68 -7.46
C ILE A 250 -2.21 20.84 -7.86
N VAL A 251 -2.70 21.72 -8.74
CA VAL A 251 -1.90 22.75 -9.43
C VAL A 251 -2.24 24.19 -9.07
N ASP A 252 -3.37 24.41 -8.40
CA ASP A 252 -3.81 25.71 -7.86
C ASP A 252 -4.74 25.46 -6.65
N GLY A 253 -4.95 26.47 -5.83
CA GLY A 253 -5.61 26.39 -4.53
C GLY A 253 -4.63 26.56 -3.37
N SER A 254 -5.14 27.01 -2.23
CA SER A 254 -4.32 27.39 -1.07
C SER A 254 -4.78 26.75 0.24
N PRO A 255 -4.67 25.42 0.41
CA PRO A 255 -5.12 24.76 1.63
C PRO A 255 -4.40 25.32 2.87
N THR A 256 -5.11 25.30 3.99
CA THR A 256 -4.60 25.70 5.30
C THR A 256 -4.66 24.50 6.24
N ILE A 257 -3.51 24.13 6.79
CA ILE A 257 -3.40 23.14 7.86
C ILE A 257 -3.29 23.93 9.17
N ASP A 258 -4.13 23.60 10.14
CA ASP A 258 -4.13 24.17 11.49
C ASP A 258 -4.15 23.04 12.53
N ALA A 259 -3.77 23.31 13.78
CA ALA A 259 -3.67 22.30 14.83
C ALA A 259 -4.19 22.80 16.17
N ASP A 260 -4.87 21.93 16.93
CA ASP A 260 -5.03 22.12 18.36
C ASP A 260 -3.66 21.90 19.03
N VAL A 261 -2.99 23.02 19.30
CA VAL A 261 -1.62 23.08 19.82
C VAL A 261 -1.44 22.25 21.09
N GLU A 262 -2.41 22.27 22.01
CA GLU A 262 -2.29 21.53 23.28
C GLU A 262 -2.63 20.05 23.07
N ALA A 263 -3.67 19.71 22.30
CA ALA A 263 -3.99 18.30 22.03
C ALA A 263 -2.88 17.59 21.24
N LEU A 264 -2.31 18.24 20.22
CA LEU A 264 -1.19 17.68 19.45
C LEU A 264 0.07 17.56 20.31
N ALA A 265 0.33 18.53 21.20
CA ALA A 265 1.44 18.44 22.14
C ALA A 265 1.25 17.31 23.17
N ASP A 266 0.04 17.11 23.70
CA ASP A 266 -0.27 16.02 24.64
C ASP A 266 -0.07 14.64 24.00
N VAL A 267 -0.51 14.44 22.75
CA VAL A 267 -0.32 13.16 22.02
C VAL A 267 1.16 12.89 21.73
N LEU A 268 1.90 13.90 21.28
CA LEU A 268 3.33 13.79 21.01
C LEU A 268 4.15 13.61 22.30
N GLU A 269 3.78 14.25 23.41
CA GLU A 269 4.41 14.05 24.72
C GLU A 269 4.12 12.64 25.24
N ALA A 270 2.88 12.16 25.15
CA ALA A 270 2.52 10.81 25.59
C ALA A 270 3.34 9.74 24.85
N PHE A 271 3.44 9.86 23.52
CA PHE A 271 4.29 8.97 22.71
C PHE A 271 5.78 9.09 23.07
N ALA A 272 6.30 10.32 23.20
CA ALA A 272 7.70 10.54 23.58
C ALA A 272 8.03 9.99 24.97
N ARG A 273 7.09 10.11 25.93
CA ARG A 273 7.18 9.56 27.28
C ARG A 273 7.21 8.04 27.25
N ALA A 274 6.25 7.40 26.58
CA ALA A 274 6.21 5.94 26.46
C ALA A 274 7.48 5.38 25.79
N HIS A 275 7.91 6.00 24.69
CA HIS A 275 9.15 5.62 24.00
C HIS A 275 10.38 5.83 24.90
N ALA A 276 10.44 6.94 25.65
CA ALA A 276 11.55 7.22 26.55
C ALA A 276 11.57 6.28 27.77
N GLU A 277 10.43 5.85 28.29
CA GLU A 277 10.33 4.85 29.37
C GLU A 277 10.84 3.48 28.89
N THR A 278 10.37 2.98 27.73
CA THR A 278 10.89 1.76 27.10
C THR A 278 12.41 1.87 26.83
N PHE A 279 12.88 3.03 26.36
CA PHE A 279 14.32 3.25 26.13
C PHE A 279 15.11 3.43 27.44
N ALA A 280 14.51 3.90 28.54
CA ALA A 280 15.14 4.05 29.84
C ALA A 280 15.49 2.69 30.46
N GLU A 281 14.52 1.78 30.43
CA GLU A 281 14.63 0.40 30.91
C GLU A 281 15.76 -0.34 30.18
N TYR A 282 15.83 -0.17 28.86
CA TYR A 282 16.94 -0.65 28.03
C TYR A 282 18.30 0.01 28.35
N SER A 283 18.37 1.34 28.33
CA SER A 283 19.65 2.08 28.37
C SER A 283 20.23 2.26 29.79
N GLY A 284 19.50 1.83 30.81
CA GLY A 284 19.88 2.01 32.22
C GLY A 284 19.91 3.49 32.65
N MET A 285 19.15 4.34 31.94
CA MET A 285 19.08 5.78 32.21
C MET A 285 18.21 6.04 33.45
N ASP A 286 18.56 7.09 34.19
CA ASP A 286 17.86 7.50 35.41
C ASP A 286 16.48 8.09 35.07
N PRO A 287 15.35 7.49 35.52
CA PRO A 287 14.00 7.96 35.16
C PRO A 287 13.75 9.42 35.56
N ASP A 288 14.32 9.88 36.67
CA ASP A 288 14.20 11.27 37.14
C ASP A 288 14.85 12.27 36.16
N GLN A 289 15.83 11.84 35.36
CA GLN A 289 16.46 12.67 34.33
C GLN A 289 15.59 12.76 33.07
N ILE A 290 14.91 11.66 32.71
CA ILE A 290 14.02 11.59 31.55
C ILE A 290 12.76 12.42 31.76
N GLU A 291 12.09 12.31 32.91
CA GLU A 291 10.94 13.15 33.23
C GLU A 291 11.31 14.64 33.17
N ALA A 292 12.48 15.00 33.71
CA ALA A 292 12.98 16.36 33.68
C ALA A 292 13.38 16.85 32.27
N GLU A 293 13.69 15.97 31.32
CA GLU A 293 13.90 16.28 29.90
C GLU A 293 12.55 16.45 29.18
N LEU A 294 11.59 15.54 29.38
CA LEU A 294 10.25 15.56 28.78
C LEU A 294 9.47 16.82 29.19
N GLU A 295 9.47 17.19 30.48
CA GLU A 295 8.73 18.37 30.96
C GLU A 295 9.35 19.70 30.46
N ARG A 296 10.66 19.71 30.16
CA ARG A 296 11.30 20.81 29.39
C ARG A 296 10.90 20.77 27.92
N GLY A 297 10.86 19.57 27.34
CA GLY A 297 10.46 19.31 25.96
C GLY A 297 9.05 19.81 25.65
N ARG A 298 8.05 19.60 26.53
CA ARG A 298 6.66 20.02 26.32
C ARG A 298 6.53 21.52 26.03
N ALA A 299 7.23 22.37 26.79
CA ALA A 299 7.14 23.82 26.62
C ALA A 299 7.75 24.29 25.29
N ASP A 300 8.89 23.70 24.88
CA ASP A 300 9.52 23.97 23.59
C ASP A 300 8.71 23.36 22.42
N LEU A 301 8.01 22.24 22.65
CA LEU A 301 7.13 21.58 21.69
C LEU A 301 5.87 22.42 21.41
N VAL A 302 5.13 22.82 22.45
CA VAL A 302 3.96 23.71 22.35
C VAL A 302 4.32 25.00 21.61
N ALA A 303 5.43 25.65 22.00
CA ALA A 303 5.91 26.86 21.32
C ALA A 303 6.37 26.60 19.87
N GLY A 304 6.86 25.39 19.56
CA GLY A 304 7.24 24.97 18.23
C GLY A 304 6.06 24.67 17.30
N ILE A 305 4.94 24.18 17.84
CA ILE A 305 3.68 23.97 17.13
C ILE A 305 2.99 25.33 16.90
N ASP A 306 2.91 26.20 17.92
CA ASP A 306 2.33 27.56 17.82
C ASP A 306 3.10 28.51 16.87
N ASP A 307 4.43 28.38 16.74
CA ASP A 307 5.22 29.13 15.72
C ASP A 307 5.09 28.52 14.31
N ALA A 308 4.64 27.26 14.19
CA ALA A 308 4.49 26.56 12.93
C ALA A 308 3.09 26.73 12.31
N PHE A 309 2.03 26.64 13.11
CA PHE A 309 0.63 26.63 12.65
C PHE A 309 -0.09 27.99 12.85
N PRO A 310 -1.09 28.32 12.01
CA PRO A 310 -1.51 27.59 10.81
C PRO A 310 -0.51 27.74 9.65
N VAL A 311 -0.35 26.66 8.87
CA VAL A 311 0.44 26.65 7.63
C VAL A 311 -0.52 26.74 6.45
N SER A 312 -0.35 27.76 5.61
CA SER A 312 -0.98 27.79 4.28
C SER A 312 0.06 27.44 3.22
N ILE A 313 -0.31 26.55 2.30
CA ILE A 313 0.48 26.13 1.13
C ILE A 313 -0.22 26.71 -0.09
N ASP A 314 0.50 27.45 -0.95
CA ASP A 314 -0.05 27.90 -2.24
C ASP A 314 0.47 26.94 -3.33
N PHE A 315 -0.40 26.09 -3.86
CA PHE A 315 0.03 25.08 -4.83
C PHE A 315 0.54 25.69 -6.14
N ALA A 316 0.06 26.88 -6.54
CA ALA A 316 0.53 27.55 -7.75
C ALA A 316 2.00 28.01 -7.65
N ASP A 317 2.51 28.24 -6.42
CA ASP A 317 3.92 28.56 -6.14
C ASP A 317 4.82 27.30 -6.03
N GLU A 318 4.23 26.10 -5.89
CA GLU A 318 4.92 24.81 -5.73
C GLU A 318 4.96 23.95 -7.02
N VAL A 319 4.22 24.33 -8.07
CA VAL A 319 4.34 23.71 -9.40
C VAL A 319 5.70 24.03 -10.04
N ASP A 320 6.45 23.01 -10.42
CA ASP A 320 7.77 23.18 -11.05
C ASP A 320 7.71 23.51 -12.56
N ALA A 321 8.89 23.64 -13.18
CA ALA A 321 9.01 24.04 -14.59
C ALA A 321 8.45 23.00 -15.58
N ASP A 322 8.29 21.75 -15.16
CA ASP A 322 7.78 20.64 -15.95
C ASP A 322 6.29 20.35 -15.64
N GLY A 323 5.65 21.20 -14.81
CA GLY A 323 4.25 21.07 -14.41
C GLY A 323 4.04 20.11 -13.23
N ILE A 324 5.11 19.68 -12.56
CA ILE A 324 5.05 18.69 -11.49
C ILE A 324 4.77 19.42 -10.17
N THR A 325 3.80 18.91 -9.42
CA THR A 325 3.42 19.40 -8.09
C THR A 325 3.83 18.36 -7.03
N PRO A 326 4.28 18.78 -5.83
CA PRO A 326 4.50 17.85 -4.72
C PRO A 326 3.20 17.18 -4.25
N ALA A 327 2.04 17.75 -4.57
CA ALA A 327 0.72 17.20 -4.27
C ALA A 327 0.13 16.48 -5.50
N GLN A 328 0.76 15.37 -5.89
CA GLN A 328 0.29 14.48 -6.97
C GLN A 328 0.09 13.05 -6.48
N ALA A 329 -0.87 12.34 -7.07
CA ALA A 329 -1.12 10.92 -6.86
C ALA A 329 -1.25 10.19 -8.20
N LEU A 330 -0.80 8.94 -8.24
CA LEU A 330 -1.06 8.02 -9.34
C LEU A 330 -2.34 7.24 -9.03
N VAL A 331 -3.21 7.14 -10.03
CA VAL A 331 -4.52 6.49 -9.94
C VAL A 331 -4.70 5.49 -11.06
N VAL A 332 -5.43 4.41 -10.74
CA VAL A 332 -5.54 3.21 -11.58
C VAL A 332 -7.00 2.76 -11.69
N ASP A 333 -7.40 2.27 -12.86
CA ASP A 333 -8.74 1.70 -13.09
C ASP A 333 -8.75 0.19 -12.81
N GLU A 334 -9.51 -0.23 -11.80
CA GLU A 334 -9.78 -1.62 -11.44
C GLU A 334 -11.30 -1.86 -11.33
N GLY A 335 -12.04 -1.37 -12.32
CA GLY A 335 -13.51 -1.32 -12.31
C GLY A 335 -14.06 -0.02 -11.70
N GLY A 336 -13.28 1.05 -11.80
CA GLY A 336 -13.38 2.32 -11.10
C GLY A 336 -11.98 2.82 -10.73
N TRP A 337 -11.81 4.13 -10.58
CA TRP A 337 -10.51 4.73 -10.29
C TRP A 337 -10.16 4.68 -8.78
N TYR A 338 -8.98 4.16 -8.47
CA TYR A 338 -8.42 4.03 -7.12
C TYR A 338 -7.04 4.68 -7.04
N LEU A 339 -6.58 5.01 -5.84
CA LEU A 339 -5.21 5.46 -5.57
C LEU A 339 -4.25 4.27 -5.69
N SER A 340 -3.07 4.50 -6.27
CA SER A 340 -1.95 3.57 -6.25
C SER A 340 -0.80 4.16 -5.43
N PRO A 341 -0.71 3.86 -4.11
CA PRO A 341 0.46 4.21 -3.31
C PRO A 341 1.76 3.71 -3.94
N LEU A 342 1.77 2.50 -4.53
CA LEU A 342 2.96 1.89 -5.11
C LEU A 342 3.49 2.69 -6.31
N LEU A 343 2.63 3.06 -7.25
CA LEU A 343 3.03 3.91 -8.38
C LEU A 343 3.33 5.35 -7.94
N THR A 344 2.61 5.88 -6.95
CA THR A 344 2.85 7.25 -6.43
C THR A 344 4.25 7.35 -5.81
N LEU A 345 4.68 6.34 -5.05
CA LEU A 345 6.03 6.26 -4.49
C LEU A 345 7.10 6.13 -5.59
N ALA A 346 6.86 5.27 -6.59
CA ALA A 346 7.80 5.09 -7.71
C ALA A 346 7.97 6.39 -8.53
N ASP A 347 6.86 7.07 -8.82
CA ASP A 347 6.81 8.31 -9.60
C ASP A 347 7.42 9.51 -8.87
N GLY A 348 7.17 9.64 -7.55
CA GLY A 348 7.87 10.59 -6.69
C GLY A 348 9.38 10.31 -6.61
N GLY A 349 9.77 9.04 -6.52
CA GLY A 349 11.15 8.60 -6.59
C GLY A 349 11.85 9.06 -7.88
N LEU A 350 11.26 8.77 -9.06
CA LEU A 350 11.81 9.22 -10.33
C LEU A 350 11.91 10.74 -10.45
N THR A 351 10.94 11.47 -9.90
CA THR A 351 10.96 12.95 -9.91
C THR A 351 12.22 13.47 -9.20
N GLY A 352 12.61 12.87 -8.07
CA GLY A 352 13.81 13.24 -7.32
C GLY A 352 15.15 12.89 -8.01
N PHE A 353 15.17 11.90 -8.91
CA PHE A 353 16.40 11.42 -9.54
C PHE A 353 16.58 11.83 -11.02
N ALA A 354 15.51 11.86 -11.81
CA ALA A 354 15.57 12.01 -13.28
C ALA A 354 15.30 13.43 -13.79
N GLY A 355 14.57 14.26 -13.02
CA GLY A 355 14.12 15.60 -13.45
C GLY A 355 13.39 15.57 -14.80
N ALA A 356 13.70 16.54 -15.66
CA ALA A 356 13.09 16.75 -16.99
C ALA A 356 13.26 15.63 -18.05
N GLN A 357 13.67 14.42 -17.65
CA GLN A 357 13.69 13.18 -18.46
C GLN A 357 12.84 12.05 -17.85
N ARG A 358 12.03 12.34 -16.82
CA ARG A 358 11.17 11.35 -16.14
C ARG A 358 10.21 10.64 -17.11
N ASP A 359 9.49 11.38 -17.94
CA ASP A 359 8.51 10.77 -18.85
C ASP A 359 9.19 10.03 -20.05
N ASP A 360 10.48 10.24 -20.34
CA ASP A 360 11.26 9.48 -21.35
C ASP A 360 11.63 8.04 -20.87
N VAL A 361 11.56 7.80 -19.55
CA VAL A 361 11.91 6.51 -18.93
C VAL A 361 10.70 5.75 -18.37
N ILE A 362 9.51 6.33 -18.44
CA ILE A 362 8.24 5.68 -18.09
C ILE A 362 7.70 4.91 -19.31
N GLY A 363 7.13 3.72 -19.08
CA GLY A 363 6.44 2.91 -20.09
C GLY A 363 5.03 3.42 -20.39
N ASP A 364 4.53 3.17 -21.60
CA ASP A 364 3.25 3.65 -22.12
C ASP A 364 2.12 2.60 -22.06
N ALA A 365 2.43 1.37 -21.64
CA ALA A 365 1.50 0.26 -21.52
C ALA A 365 1.81 -0.64 -20.32
N VAL A 366 0.79 -1.34 -19.82
CA VAL A 366 0.95 -2.42 -18.84
C VAL A 366 1.04 -3.74 -19.60
N ILE A 367 2.04 -4.58 -19.25
CA ILE A 367 2.22 -5.91 -19.86
C ILE A 367 1.07 -6.84 -19.42
N ASP A 368 0.58 -7.66 -20.36
CA ASP A 368 -0.49 -8.63 -20.11
C ASP A 368 -0.02 -9.78 -19.20
N ALA A 369 -0.98 -10.41 -18.50
CA ALA A 369 -0.70 -11.58 -17.66
C ALA A 369 -0.40 -12.83 -18.49
N VAL A 370 0.65 -13.56 -18.10
CA VAL A 370 0.86 -14.97 -18.50
C VAL A 370 0.89 -15.83 -17.22
N PRO A 371 -0.27 -16.18 -16.65
CA PRO A 371 -0.34 -16.94 -15.41
C PRO A 371 0.01 -18.41 -15.63
N SER A 372 0.62 -19.02 -14.62
CA SER A 372 1.11 -20.41 -14.67
C SER A 372 0.06 -21.41 -14.14
N ALA A 373 0.24 -22.68 -14.47
CA ALA A 373 -0.77 -23.72 -14.24
C ALA A 373 -0.82 -24.28 -12.80
N SER A 374 0.21 -24.03 -11.99
CA SER A 374 0.28 -24.38 -10.57
C SER A 374 1.22 -23.41 -9.85
N ALA A 375 1.20 -23.43 -8.51
CA ALA A 375 2.03 -22.56 -7.69
C ALA A 375 3.54 -22.79 -7.94
N GLU A 376 3.95 -24.06 -8.06
CA GLU A 376 5.33 -24.45 -8.36
C GLU A 376 5.76 -23.96 -9.75
N ALA A 377 4.90 -24.11 -10.75
CA ALA A 377 5.16 -23.64 -12.10
C ALA A 377 5.26 -22.11 -12.19
N ALA A 378 4.58 -21.37 -11.33
CA ALA A 378 4.68 -19.90 -11.28
C ALA A 378 6.03 -19.43 -10.73
N LEU A 379 6.60 -20.12 -9.74
CA LEU A 379 7.94 -19.85 -9.24
C LEU A 379 9.00 -20.18 -10.30
N ASP A 380 8.91 -21.37 -10.92
CA ASP A 380 9.81 -21.79 -11.99
C ASP A 380 9.77 -20.83 -13.20
N ASP A 381 8.57 -20.44 -13.64
CA ASP A 381 8.39 -19.49 -14.76
C ASP A 381 8.91 -18.09 -14.41
N ALA A 382 8.71 -17.61 -13.18
CA ALA A 382 9.24 -16.32 -12.73
C ALA A 382 10.78 -16.34 -12.63
N ILE A 383 11.39 -17.42 -12.14
CA ILE A 383 12.85 -17.61 -12.13
C ILE A 383 13.40 -17.66 -13.56
N ALA A 384 12.74 -18.38 -14.47
CA ALA A 384 13.12 -18.42 -15.88
C ALA A 384 13.00 -17.04 -16.55
N GLY A 385 11.95 -16.28 -16.24
CA GLY A 385 11.76 -14.90 -16.69
C GLY A 385 12.84 -13.94 -16.17
N PHE A 386 13.20 -14.05 -14.89
CA PHE A 386 14.29 -13.27 -14.28
C PHE A 386 15.64 -13.59 -14.92
N ASN A 387 15.97 -14.87 -15.10
CA ASN A 387 17.20 -15.30 -15.79
C ASN A 387 17.23 -14.85 -17.26
N ALA A 388 16.07 -14.79 -17.93
CA ALA A 388 15.96 -14.22 -19.27
C ALA A 388 16.27 -12.71 -19.25
N TRP A 389 15.62 -11.93 -18.37
CA TRP A 389 15.90 -10.50 -18.20
C TRP A 389 17.39 -10.24 -17.94
N GLN A 390 18.00 -10.99 -17.03
CA GLN A 390 19.41 -10.83 -16.66
C GLN A 390 20.41 -11.19 -17.78
N SER A 391 19.98 -11.95 -18.80
CA SER A 391 20.82 -12.38 -19.93
C SER A 391 20.55 -11.64 -21.24
N THR A 392 19.32 -11.16 -21.48
CA THR A 392 18.93 -10.42 -22.70
C THR A 392 18.77 -8.92 -22.47
N GLY A 393 18.49 -8.49 -21.23
CA GLY A 393 18.03 -7.15 -20.88
C GLY A 393 16.52 -6.93 -21.07
N GLU A 394 15.77 -7.94 -21.51
CA GLU A 394 14.32 -7.85 -21.77
C GLU A 394 13.54 -8.24 -20.51
N MET A 395 12.88 -7.27 -19.86
CA MET A 395 12.10 -7.50 -18.64
C MET A 395 10.80 -8.26 -18.85
N GLU A 396 10.23 -8.22 -20.05
CA GLU A 396 8.88 -8.72 -20.36
C GLU A 396 8.63 -10.17 -19.90
N PRO A 397 9.53 -11.15 -20.12
CA PRO A 397 9.34 -12.54 -19.66
C PRO A 397 9.30 -12.71 -18.14
N PHE A 398 9.84 -11.76 -17.37
CA PHE A 398 9.68 -11.72 -15.91
C PHE A 398 8.38 -11.01 -15.52
N VAL A 399 8.13 -9.85 -16.12
CA VAL A 399 7.02 -8.96 -15.77
C VAL A 399 5.65 -9.58 -16.10
N GLU A 400 5.53 -10.36 -17.18
CA GLU A 400 4.29 -11.10 -17.52
C GLU A 400 3.87 -12.12 -16.43
N ARG A 401 4.78 -12.52 -15.54
CA ARG A 401 4.57 -13.56 -14.50
C ARG A 401 4.17 -13.03 -13.14
N LEU A 402 4.08 -11.72 -12.99
CA LEU A 402 3.76 -11.05 -11.73
C LEU A 402 2.27 -10.66 -11.66
N PRO A 403 1.68 -10.56 -10.45
CA PRO A 403 0.36 -9.99 -10.26
C PRO A 403 0.25 -8.54 -10.75
N LEU A 404 -0.99 -8.05 -10.87
CA LEU A 404 -1.29 -6.77 -11.51
C LEU A 404 -0.53 -5.57 -10.92
N ALA A 405 -0.34 -5.50 -9.61
CA ALA A 405 0.35 -4.38 -8.95
C ALA A 405 1.83 -4.30 -9.34
N GLU A 406 2.58 -5.39 -9.17
CA GLU A 406 4.00 -5.44 -9.53
C GLU A 406 4.20 -5.39 -11.04
N ARG A 407 3.30 -6.03 -11.81
CA ARG A 407 3.32 -6.00 -13.28
C ARG A 407 3.12 -4.57 -13.80
N ARG A 408 2.15 -3.83 -13.25
CA ARG A 408 1.93 -2.41 -13.56
C ARG A 408 3.13 -1.55 -13.15
N LEU A 409 3.68 -1.76 -11.95
CA LEU A 409 4.89 -1.06 -11.48
C LEU A 409 6.08 -1.27 -12.42
N LEU A 410 6.42 -2.51 -12.77
CA LEU A 410 7.61 -2.79 -13.57
C LEU A 410 7.42 -2.46 -15.06
N SER A 411 6.20 -2.59 -15.60
CA SER A 411 5.90 -2.17 -16.98
C SER A 411 6.09 -0.66 -17.17
N LEU A 412 5.59 0.14 -16.21
CA LEU A 412 5.63 1.60 -16.31
C LEU A 412 6.92 2.20 -15.75
N TYR A 413 7.40 1.76 -14.58
CA TYR A 413 8.52 2.38 -13.87
C TYR A 413 9.81 1.54 -13.84
N GLY A 414 9.78 0.27 -14.24
CA GLY A 414 10.95 -0.63 -14.15
C GLY A 414 12.19 -0.13 -14.89
N ARG A 415 12.01 0.56 -16.04
CA ARG A 415 13.10 1.21 -16.78
C ARG A 415 13.66 2.44 -16.05
N GLY A 416 12.79 3.29 -15.51
CA GLY A 416 13.20 4.54 -14.85
C GLY A 416 13.82 4.32 -13.48
N LEU A 417 13.27 3.36 -12.71
CA LEU A 417 13.73 3.06 -11.34
C LEU A 417 15.19 2.62 -11.28
N SER A 418 15.79 2.29 -12.44
CA SER A 418 17.22 1.98 -12.56
C SER A 418 17.63 1.01 -11.47
N LEU A 419 16.83 -0.07 -11.33
CA LEU A 419 17.11 -1.18 -10.43
C LEU A 419 18.45 -1.74 -10.86
N ASP A 420 19.53 -1.23 -10.26
CA ASP A 420 20.93 -1.58 -10.53
C ASP A 420 21.23 -2.95 -9.89
N LEU A 421 20.32 -3.89 -10.16
CA LEU A 421 20.51 -5.31 -9.98
C LEU A 421 21.75 -5.64 -10.81
N PRO A 422 22.84 -6.11 -10.17
CA PRO A 422 24.06 -6.32 -10.89
C PRO A 422 23.80 -7.34 -12.01
N SER A 423 24.19 -6.96 -13.22
CA SER A 423 23.75 -7.67 -14.43
C SER A 423 24.42 -9.03 -14.58
N GLY A 424 23.75 -9.94 -15.28
CA GLY A 424 24.25 -11.28 -15.57
C GLY A 424 24.29 -12.22 -14.37
N TYR A 425 23.56 -11.91 -13.28
CA TYR A 425 23.25 -12.88 -12.22
C TYR A 425 22.10 -13.79 -12.66
N GLU A 426 22.22 -15.09 -12.40
CA GLU A 426 21.22 -16.11 -12.70
C GLU A 426 21.02 -17.04 -11.48
N VAL A 427 19.77 -17.44 -11.21
CA VAL A 427 19.46 -18.54 -10.30
C VAL A 427 19.75 -19.84 -11.04
N THR A 428 20.66 -20.66 -10.51
CA THR A 428 21.14 -21.90 -11.15
C THR A 428 20.58 -23.18 -10.53
N ASP A 429 20.15 -23.11 -9.27
CA ASP A 429 19.53 -24.21 -8.53
C ASP A 429 18.64 -23.59 -7.43
N HIS A 430 17.48 -24.18 -7.17
CA HIS A 430 16.58 -23.78 -6.08
C HIS A 430 15.90 -25.01 -5.48
N ARG A 431 15.58 -24.90 -4.18
CA ARG A 431 14.87 -25.92 -3.40
C ARG A 431 13.97 -25.21 -2.40
N GLU A 432 12.72 -25.66 -2.34
CA GLU A 432 11.70 -25.04 -1.51
C GLU A 432 10.68 -26.06 -0.97
N THR A 433 10.13 -25.74 0.20
CA THR A 433 9.12 -26.56 0.88
C THR A 433 7.78 -25.84 0.92
N TRP A 434 6.78 -26.42 0.26
CA TRP A 434 5.47 -25.81 0.06
C TRP A 434 4.47 -26.04 1.20
N VAL A 435 3.78 -24.97 1.58
CA VAL A 435 2.65 -24.94 2.52
C VAL A 435 1.39 -24.49 1.74
N PRO A 436 0.46 -25.41 1.40
CA PRO A 436 -0.71 -25.09 0.60
C PRO A 436 -1.77 -24.30 1.39
N GLY A 437 -2.19 -23.16 0.86
CA GLY A 437 -3.33 -22.37 1.35
C GLY A 437 -4.56 -22.48 0.43
N SER A 438 -5.61 -21.71 0.74
CA SER A 438 -6.88 -21.68 -0.02
C SER A 438 -7.02 -20.46 -0.94
N GLY A 439 -5.91 -19.81 -1.29
CA GLY A 439 -5.83 -18.67 -2.20
C GLY A 439 -4.36 -18.42 -2.57
N ASP A 440 -3.54 -18.11 -1.56
CA ASP A 440 -2.09 -18.13 -1.69
C ASP A 440 -1.50 -19.53 -1.43
N ALA A 441 -0.36 -19.79 -2.06
CA ALA A 441 0.59 -20.83 -1.70
C ALA A 441 1.86 -20.16 -1.15
N VAL A 442 2.29 -20.59 0.03
CA VAL A 442 3.52 -20.11 0.67
C VAL A 442 4.58 -21.19 0.54
N PHE A 443 5.81 -20.83 0.21
CA PHE A 443 6.95 -21.75 0.23
C PHE A 443 8.05 -21.22 1.15
N ALA A 444 8.66 -22.10 1.93
CA ALA A 444 9.92 -21.83 2.59
C ALA A 444 11.07 -22.05 1.61
N ILE A 445 12.01 -21.11 1.55
CA ILE A 445 13.21 -21.25 0.74
C ILE A 445 14.19 -22.12 1.52
N ASP A 446 14.49 -23.32 1.01
CA ASP A 446 15.43 -24.26 1.63
C ASP A 446 16.84 -24.06 1.07
N ALA A 447 16.98 -23.83 -0.24
CA ALA A 447 18.24 -23.46 -0.88
C ALA A 447 18.05 -22.65 -2.18
N VAL A 448 19.00 -21.77 -2.49
CA VAL A 448 19.13 -21.03 -3.76
C VAL A 448 20.61 -20.88 -4.11
N SER A 449 21.01 -21.20 -5.34
CA SER A 449 22.37 -20.98 -5.85
C SER A 449 22.41 -19.91 -6.94
N LEU A 450 23.29 -18.93 -6.78
CA LEU A 450 23.47 -17.82 -7.71
C LEU A 450 24.80 -17.94 -8.46
N ALA A 451 24.73 -17.83 -9.80
CA ALA A 451 25.91 -17.62 -10.63
C ALA A 451 25.89 -16.21 -11.23
N GLN A 452 27.06 -15.68 -11.55
CA GLN A 452 27.21 -14.50 -12.39
C GLN A 452 28.10 -14.84 -13.59
N HIS A 453 27.60 -14.65 -14.81
CA HIS A 453 28.30 -15.03 -16.05
C HIS A 453 28.79 -16.51 -16.06
N GLY A 454 28.00 -17.44 -15.52
CA GLY A 454 28.36 -18.86 -15.39
C GLY A 454 29.46 -19.17 -14.36
N LEU A 455 29.82 -18.21 -13.49
CA LEU A 455 30.66 -18.43 -12.31
C LEU A 455 29.80 -18.38 -11.06
N ASP A 456 29.88 -19.40 -10.21
CA ASP A 456 29.31 -19.35 -8.87
C ASP A 456 29.80 -18.09 -8.10
N VAL A 457 28.85 -17.36 -7.53
CA VAL A 457 29.06 -16.16 -6.71
C VAL A 457 28.54 -16.32 -5.28
N GLY A 458 27.69 -17.31 -5.03
CA GLY A 458 27.23 -17.68 -3.70
C GLY A 458 25.90 -18.43 -3.69
N SER A 459 25.58 -19.01 -2.54
CA SER A 459 24.33 -19.71 -2.28
C SER A 459 23.72 -19.30 -0.96
N TYR A 460 22.42 -19.59 -0.81
CA TYR A 460 21.74 -19.75 0.45
C TYR A 460 21.38 -21.24 0.58
N GLU A 461 21.62 -21.85 1.74
CA GLU A 461 21.14 -23.21 2.06
C GLU A 461 20.92 -23.34 3.57
N ASP A 462 19.77 -23.90 3.97
CA ASP A 462 19.39 -24.24 5.34
C ASP A 462 19.66 -23.10 6.36
N GLY A 463 19.26 -21.86 6.03
CA GLY A 463 19.45 -20.66 6.86
C GLY A 463 20.78 -19.93 6.67
N CYS A 464 21.74 -20.49 5.91
CA CYS A 464 23.09 -19.97 5.77
C CYS A 464 23.38 -19.36 4.40
N VAL A 465 23.79 -18.09 4.37
CA VAL A 465 24.31 -17.41 3.16
C VAL A 465 25.80 -17.64 3.04
N THR A 466 26.25 -18.20 1.91
CA THR A 466 27.64 -18.46 1.59
C THR A 466 28.04 -17.70 0.33
N ALA A 467 28.76 -16.59 0.48
CA ALA A 467 29.39 -15.93 -0.67
C ALA A 467 30.61 -16.73 -1.15
N ARG A 468 30.90 -16.65 -2.45
CA ARG A 468 32.06 -17.30 -3.07
C ARG A 468 33.36 -16.91 -2.37
N ASP A 469 34.19 -17.91 -2.06
CA ASP A 469 35.47 -17.79 -1.34
C ASP A 469 35.35 -17.20 0.10
N ALA A 470 34.13 -17.05 0.63
CA ALA A 470 33.84 -16.64 2.01
C ALA A 470 33.50 -17.83 2.92
N ARG A 471 33.23 -17.56 4.20
CA ARG A 471 32.58 -18.52 5.10
C ARG A 471 31.06 -18.33 5.05
N PRO A 472 30.26 -19.37 5.31
CA PRO A 472 28.83 -19.20 5.57
C PRO A 472 28.61 -18.19 6.70
N SER A 473 27.53 -17.43 6.61
CA SER A 473 26.98 -16.56 7.65
C SER A 473 25.50 -16.91 7.76
N CYS A 474 25.06 -17.36 8.93
CA CYS A 474 23.75 -17.96 9.10
C CYS A 474 22.77 -17.03 9.81
N LEU A 475 21.51 -17.07 9.40
CA LEU A 475 20.46 -16.21 9.94
C LEU A 475 20.12 -16.57 11.40
N ASP A 476 20.26 -17.83 11.79
CA ASP A 476 20.09 -18.28 13.18
C ASP A 476 21.21 -17.82 14.13
N GLU A 477 22.37 -17.42 13.58
CA GLU A 477 23.44 -16.74 14.34
C GLU A 477 23.20 -15.24 14.52
N LEU A 478 22.15 -14.66 13.91
CA LEU A 478 21.75 -13.26 14.06
C LEU A 478 20.56 -13.16 15.03
N PRO A 479 20.74 -12.62 16.26
CA PRO A 479 19.67 -12.58 17.27
C PRO A 479 18.37 -11.94 16.75
N PHE A 480 18.49 -10.82 16.04
CA PHE A 480 17.35 -10.12 15.47
C PHE A 480 16.58 -10.92 14.41
N ALA A 481 17.20 -11.87 13.71
CA ALA A 481 16.53 -12.60 12.64
C ALA A 481 15.61 -13.70 13.20
N ALA A 482 16.03 -14.38 14.28
CA ALA A 482 15.18 -15.34 14.98
C ALA A 482 13.97 -14.64 15.64
N GLU A 483 14.23 -13.56 16.38
CA GLU A 483 13.20 -12.84 17.15
C GLU A 483 12.16 -12.14 16.27
N LEU A 484 12.57 -11.65 15.09
CA LEU A 484 11.67 -11.06 14.09
C LEU A 484 11.03 -12.09 13.13
N GLY A 485 11.26 -13.39 13.32
CA GLY A 485 10.72 -14.45 12.45
C GLY A 485 11.22 -14.41 10.99
N LEU A 486 12.42 -13.85 10.80
CA LEU A 486 13.12 -13.66 9.52
C LEU A 486 14.21 -14.73 9.26
N ASP A 487 14.44 -15.64 10.22
CA ASP A 487 15.34 -16.79 10.12
C ASP A 487 14.98 -17.75 8.97
N THR A 488 13.69 -17.91 8.70
CA THR A 488 13.13 -18.75 7.63
C THR A 488 12.53 -17.87 6.53
N PRO A 489 13.30 -17.50 5.48
CA PRO A 489 12.79 -16.76 4.33
C PRO A 489 11.71 -17.56 3.60
N VAL A 490 10.63 -16.89 3.25
CA VAL A 490 9.50 -17.46 2.50
C VAL A 490 9.22 -16.65 1.24
N GLY A 491 8.57 -17.28 0.26
CA GLY A 491 7.95 -16.61 -0.87
C GLY A 491 6.46 -16.92 -0.96
N ILE A 492 5.73 -16.05 -1.68
CA ILE A 492 4.29 -16.16 -1.91
C ILE A 492 4.00 -16.25 -3.41
N VAL A 493 3.10 -17.17 -3.76
CA VAL A 493 2.48 -17.28 -5.07
C VAL A 493 0.97 -17.21 -4.89
N SER A 494 0.31 -16.34 -5.66
CA SER A 494 -1.13 -16.05 -5.53
C SER A 494 -1.91 -16.57 -6.74
N GLU A 495 -3.13 -17.03 -6.51
CA GLU A 495 -4.07 -17.43 -7.59
C GLU A 495 -4.83 -16.19 -8.12
N VAL A 496 -4.28 -15.56 -9.17
CA VAL A 496 -4.75 -14.30 -9.77
C VAL A 496 -4.77 -14.39 -11.31
N ASP A 497 -5.52 -13.51 -11.98
CA ASP A 497 -5.68 -13.48 -13.45
C ASP A 497 -6.11 -14.83 -14.10
N GLY A 498 -6.65 -15.76 -13.30
CA GLY A 498 -7.08 -17.09 -13.74
C GLY A 498 -6.03 -18.19 -13.69
N GLY A 499 -4.90 -17.98 -13.02
CA GLY A 499 -3.89 -18.99 -12.71
C GLY A 499 -2.96 -18.54 -11.59
N TRP A 500 -1.72 -19.05 -11.56
CA TRP A 500 -0.77 -18.78 -10.47
C TRP A 500 0.32 -17.80 -10.91
N GLN A 501 0.65 -16.82 -10.06
CA GLN A 501 1.70 -15.82 -10.30
C GLN A 501 2.53 -15.59 -9.03
N PHE A 502 3.86 -15.53 -9.18
CA PHE A 502 4.76 -15.24 -8.06
C PHE A 502 4.65 -13.76 -7.69
N SER A 503 4.44 -13.45 -6.40
CA SER A 503 4.26 -12.09 -5.92
C SER A 503 5.47 -11.64 -5.08
N PRO A 504 6.39 -10.84 -5.65
CA PRO A 504 7.43 -10.16 -4.89
C PRO A 504 6.85 -9.23 -3.81
N LEU A 505 5.69 -8.60 -4.06
CA LEU A 505 5.12 -7.62 -3.15
C LEU A 505 4.46 -8.28 -1.94
N ALA A 506 3.68 -9.36 -2.13
CA ALA A 506 3.14 -10.15 -1.02
C ALA A 506 4.27 -10.88 -0.26
N THR A 507 5.31 -11.35 -0.95
CA THR A 507 6.51 -11.91 -0.32
C THR A 507 7.18 -10.90 0.63
N LEU A 508 7.38 -9.65 0.17
CA LEU A 508 7.93 -8.58 1.00
C LEU A 508 6.97 -8.19 2.14
N GLY A 509 5.68 -8.07 1.84
CA GLY A 509 4.63 -7.79 2.84
C GLY A 509 4.65 -8.78 3.99
N ARG A 510 4.69 -10.08 3.68
CA ARG A 510 4.77 -11.16 4.69
C ARG A 510 6.04 -11.10 5.53
N ALA A 511 7.17 -10.68 4.96
CA ALA A 511 8.40 -10.48 5.73
C ALA A 511 8.28 -9.28 6.68
N ILE A 512 7.65 -8.18 6.23
CA ILE A 512 7.38 -7.01 7.07
C ILE A 512 6.39 -7.35 8.19
N GLU A 513 5.27 -8.02 7.89
CA GLU A 513 4.30 -8.51 8.89
C GLU A 513 4.98 -9.31 10.01
N ARG A 514 5.78 -10.32 9.66
CA ARG A 514 6.50 -11.13 10.64
C ARG A 514 7.45 -10.29 11.51
N ALA A 515 8.16 -9.34 10.90
CA ALA A 515 9.05 -8.47 11.64
C ALA A 515 8.30 -7.52 12.58
N LEU A 516 7.13 -7.02 12.18
CA LEU A 516 6.28 -6.18 13.05
C LEU A 516 5.64 -7.01 14.18
N ASP A 517 5.16 -8.22 13.89
CA ASP A 517 4.60 -9.16 14.87
C ASP A 517 5.66 -9.59 15.91
N GLY A 518 6.87 -9.94 15.45
CA GLY A 518 8.00 -10.29 16.32
C GLY A 518 8.51 -9.12 17.15
N PHE A 519 8.59 -7.92 16.55
CA PHE A 519 8.90 -6.69 17.29
C PHE A 519 7.86 -6.38 18.37
N ALA A 520 6.56 -6.55 18.08
CA ALA A 520 5.50 -6.35 19.05
C ALA A 520 5.59 -7.36 20.22
N ALA A 521 5.90 -8.63 19.95
CA ALA A 521 6.12 -9.64 20.97
C ALA A 521 7.33 -9.31 21.87
N ALA A 522 8.48 -8.99 21.27
CA ALA A 522 9.70 -8.62 22.01
C ALA A 522 9.51 -7.34 22.86
N ALA A 523 8.68 -6.39 22.38
CA ALA A 523 8.31 -5.19 23.12
C ALA A 523 7.37 -5.49 24.32
N GLU A 524 6.45 -6.47 24.21
CA GLU A 524 5.59 -6.89 25.32
C GLU A 524 6.35 -7.66 26.41
N ASP A 525 7.28 -8.55 26.03
CA ASP A 525 8.08 -9.34 26.97
C ASP A 525 9.27 -8.55 27.57
N GLY A 526 9.55 -7.35 27.05
CA GLY A 526 10.58 -6.43 27.55
C GLY A 526 12.00 -6.76 27.09
N ASP A 527 12.17 -7.64 26.10
CA ASP A 527 13.47 -8.13 25.62
C ASP A 527 13.89 -7.54 24.26
N LEU A 528 13.81 -6.22 24.16
CA LEU A 528 14.38 -5.47 23.03
C LEU A 528 15.92 -5.44 23.04
N SER A 529 16.56 -6.05 24.04
CA SER A 529 18.01 -6.21 24.16
C SER A 529 18.57 -7.05 23.02
N GLU A 530 18.02 -8.25 22.81
CA GLU A 530 18.55 -9.21 21.84
C GLU A 530 18.41 -8.69 20.39
N LEU A 531 17.40 -7.87 20.09
CA LEU A 531 17.23 -7.19 18.79
C LEU A 531 18.35 -6.20 18.43
N MET A 532 19.14 -5.72 19.41
CA MET A 532 20.16 -4.68 19.22
C MET A 532 21.59 -5.12 19.56
N GLU A 533 21.82 -6.39 19.87
CA GLU A 533 23.19 -6.93 19.98
C GLU A 533 23.80 -7.19 18.58
N PRO A 534 25.04 -6.73 18.31
CA PRO A 534 25.63 -6.67 16.95
C PRO A 534 26.44 -7.89 16.50
#